data_AF-A0A2Z6NBQ7-F1
#
_entry.id   AF-A0A2Z6NBQ7-F1
#
_cell.length_a   1.000
_cell.length_b   1.000
_cell.length_c   1.000
_cell.angle_alpha   90.00
_cell.angle_beta   90.00
_cell.angle_gamma   90.00
#
_symmetry.space_group_name_H-M   'P 1'
#
loop_
_entity.id
_entity.type
_entity.pdbx_description
1 polymer ?
#
loop_
_entity_poly.entity_id
_entity_poly.type
_entity_poly.pdbx_seq_one_letter_code
_entity_poly.pdbx_strand_id
1 'polypeptide(L)' 'MTGLVVAAAAYAGRYGILAWQTFKARPAGMRQFYQGGFHASMNKREAALILGVRMGLHR' A
#
# COMPACT_ATOMS: atom_id res chain seq x y z
N MET A 1 -27.25 1.05 -38.61
CA MET A 1 -26.14 0.55 -37.75
C MET A 1 -25.52 1.61 -36.84
N THR A 2 -25.91 2.88 -36.94
CA THR A 2 -25.32 3.99 -36.17
C THR A 2 -25.63 3.96 -34.67
N GLY A 3 -26.86 3.59 -34.29
CA GLY A 3 -27.27 3.55 -32.87
C GLY A 3 -26.50 2.52 -32.03
N LEU A 4 -26.16 1.37 -32.62
CA LEU A 4 -25.38 0.33 -31.93
C LEU A 4 -23.95 0.78 -31.65
N VAL A 5 -23.33 1.49 -32.59
CA VAL A 5 -21.98 2.03 -32.43
C VAL A 5 -21.93 3.09 -31.33
N VAL A 6 -22.93 3.99 -31.30
CA VAL A 6 -23.02 5.03 -30.27
C VAL A 6 -23.25 4.43 -28.88
N ALA A 7 -24.14 3.43 -28.77
CA ALA A 7 -24.36 2.72 -27.51
C ALA A 7 -23.09 2.00 -27.02
N ALA A 8 -22.39 1.30 -27.92
CA ALA A 8 -21.13 0.62 -27.59
C ALA A 8 -20.05 1.61 -27.12
N ALA A 9 -19.88 2.74 -27.81
CA ALA A 9 -18.92 3.78 -27.46
C ALA A 9 -19.22 4.42 -26.09
N ALA A 10 -20.50 4.71 -25.81
CA ALA A 10 -20.92 5.28 -24.52
C ALA A 10 -20.63 4.34 -23.34
N TYR A 11 -20.92 3.04 -23.51
CA TYR A 11 -20.61 2.04 -22.49
C TYR A 11 -19.10 1.87 -22.30
N ALA A 12 -18.33 1.75 -23.38
CA ALA A 12 -16.87 1.62 -23.31
C ALA A 12 -16.22 2.83 -22.61
N GLY A 13 -16.67 4.06 -22.93
CA GLY A 13 -16.18 5.28 -22.29
C GLY A 13 -16.45 5.31 -20.78
N ARG A 14 -17.67 4.95 -20.35
CA ARG A 14 -18.04 4.89 -18.92
C ARG A 14 -17.15 3.89 -18.17
N TYR A 15 -16.99 2.68 -18.70
CA TYR A 15 -16.16 1.65 -18.06
C TYR A 15 -14.68 2.05 -18.03
N GLY A 16 -14.15 2.67 -19.08
CA GLY A 16 -12.78 3.19 -19.12
C GLY A 16 -12.50 4.23 -18.04
N ILE A 17 -13.43 5.18 -17.84
CA ILE A 17 -13.28 6.22 -16.80
C ILE A 17 -13.32 5.59 -15.40
N LEU A 18 -14.24 4.65 -15.15
CA LEU A 18 -14.35 3.97 -13.85
C LEU A 18 -13.12 3.11 -13.56
N ALA A 19 -12.61 2.38 -14.54
CA ALA A 19 -11.36 1.62 -14.42
C ALA A 19 -10.18 2.54 -14.10
N TRP A 20 -10.10 3.71 -14.74
CA TRP A 20 -9.04 4.68 -14.49
C TRP A 20 -9.14 5.36 -13.12
N GLN A 21 -10.35 5.70 -12.69
CA GLN A 21 -10.62 6.25 -11.35
C GLN A 21 -10.22 5.25 -10.27
N THR A 22 -10.69 4.00 -10.38
CA THR A 22 -10.34 2.93 -9.43
C THR A 22 -8.85 2.63 -9.43
N PHE A 23 -8.20 2.63 -10.60
CA PHE A 23 -6.74 2.46 -10.72
C PHE A 23 -5.94 3.56 -10.01
N LYS A 24 -6.32 4.83 -10.20
CA LYS A 24 -5.66 5.97 -9.51
C LYS A 24 -6.01 6.05 -8.02
N ALA A 25 -7.22 5.62 -7.66
CA ALA A 25 -7.70 5.60 -6.28
C ALA A 25 -7.16 4.41 -5.48
N ARG A 26 -6.50 3.43 -6.13
CA ARG A 26 -5.77 2.41 -5.37
C ARG A 26 -4.65 3.16 -4.63
N PRO A 27 -4.63 3.14 -3.29
CA PRO A 27 -3.46 3.63 -2.59
C PRO A 27 -2.28 2.82 -3.13
N ALA A 28 -1.32 3.50 -3.78
CA ALA A 28 -0.05 2.88 -4.16
C ALA A 28 0.40 2.11 -2.94
N GLY A 29 0.51 0.79 -3.04
CA GLY A 29 0.58 -0.12 -1.91
C GLY A 29 1.70 0.30 -0.98
N MET A 30 1.37 1.19 -0.04
CA MET A 30 2.27 1.71 0.95
C MET A 30 2.29 0.61 1.97
N ARG A 31 3.04 -0.45 1.65
CA ARG A 31 3.65 -1.26 2.66
C ARG A 31 4.52 -0.29 3.44
N GLN A 32 3.94 0.30 4.49
CA GLN A 32 4.66 0.91 5.59
C GLN A 32 5.43 -0.20 6.31
N PHE A 33 6.35 -0.84 5.60
CA PHE A 33 7.14 -1.94 6.14
C PHE A 33 8.43 -1.45 6.75
N TYR A 34 8.77 -0.17 6.54
CA TYR A 34 9.75 0.58 7.31
C TYR A 34 9.31 2.05 7.33
N GLN A 35 8.43 2.44 8.26
CA GLN A 35 8.49 3.82 8.76
C GLN A 35 9.86 3.91 9.43
N GLY A 36 10.84 4.53 8.79
CA GLY A 36 12.17 4.68 9.36
C GLY A 36 12.08 5.31 10.75
N GLY A 37 12.66 4.67 11.77
CA GLY A 37 12.63 5.12 13.16
C GLY A 37 12.57 3.97 14.16
N PHE A 38 12.64 4.31 15.45
CA PHE A 38 12.35 3.38 16.54
C PHE A 38 10.83 3.11 16.61
N HIS A 39 10.44 1.92 17.08
CA HIS A 39 9.06 1.55 17.34
C HIS A 39 8.42 2.57 18.31
N ALA A 40 7.14 2.90 18.09
CA ALA A 40 6.41 3.85 18.96
C ALA A 40 6.31 3.42 20.43
N SER A 41 6.56 2.14 20.71
CA SER A 41 6.62 1.55 22.06
C SER A 41 7.89 0.73 22.18
N MET A 42 8.72 1.05 23.17
CA MET A 42 10.05 0.45 23.38
C MET A 42 9.93 -1.08 23.56
N ASN A 43 10.42 -1.82 22.57
CA ASN A 43 10.42 -3.28 22.63
C ASN A 43 11.79 -3.81 23.11
N LYS A 44 11.83 -5.00 23.74
CA LYS A 44 13.06 -5.58 24.29
C LYS A 44 14.17 -5.80 23.25
N ARG A 45 13.78 -6.08 22.00
CA ARG A 45 14.71 -6.32 20.88
C ARG A 45 15.37 -5.01 20.41
N GLU A 46 14.61 -3.94 20.39
CA GLU A 46 15.05 -2.59 20.05
C GLU A 46 15.92 -1.99 21.15
N ALA A 47 15.51 -2.14 22.42
CA ALA A 47 16.35 -1.79 23.56
C ALA A 47 17.70 -2.52 23.50
N ALA A 48 17.70 -3.80 23.12
CA ALA A 48 18.92 -4.58 22.96
C ALA A 48 19.82 -4.04 21.84
N LEU A 49 19.25 -3.60 20.71
CA LEU A 49 19.99 -2.99 19.60
C LEU A 49 20.56 -1.60 19.98
N ILE A 50 19.81 -0.76 20.68
CA ILE A 50 20.26 0.56 21.15
C ILE A 50 21.40 0.43 22.16
N LEU A 51 21.28 -0.53 23.08
CA LEU A 51 22.24 -0.75 24.17
C LEU A 51 23.43 -1.63 23.74
N GLY A 52 23.45 -2.14 22.50
CA GLY A 52 24.52 -3.01 22.00
C GLY A 52 24.57 -4.39 22.68
N VAL A 53 23.52 -4.80 23.38
CA VAL A 53 23.45 -6.10 24.08
C VAL A 53 22.75 -7.14 23.20
N ARG A 54 23.25 -8.37 23.19
CA ARG A 54 22.55 -9.46 22.48
C ARG A 54 21.41 -10.00 23.36
N MET A 55 20.17 -9.83 22.90
CA MET A 55 18.95 -10.39 23.51
C MET A 55 18.90 -11.92 23.34
N GLY A 56 19.81 -12.63 23.99
CA GLY A 56 19.88 -14.09 23.89
C GLY A 56 21.00 -14.78 24.67
N LEU A 57 21.83 -14.06 25.43
CA LEU A 57 22.97 -14.65 26.14
C LEU A 57 22.88 -14.42 27.65
N HIS A 58 21.95 -15.10 28.29
CA HIS A 58 22.01 -15.36 29.74
C HIS A 58 21.49 -16.77 30.00
N ARG A 59 22.31 -17.76 29.63
CA ARG A 59 22.32 -19.10 30.23
C ARG A 59 23.69 -19.31 30.82
#